data_AF-A0A817CVX9-F1
#
_entry.id   AF-A0A817CVX9-F1
#
_cell.length_a   1.000
_cell.length_b   1.000
_cell.length_c   1.000
_cell.angle_alpha   90.00
_cell.angle_beta   90.00
_cell.angle_gamma   90.00
#
_symmetry.space_group_name_H-M   'P 1'
#
loop_
_entity.id
_entity.type
_entity.pdbx_description
1 polymer ?
#
loop_
_entity_poly.entity_id
_entity_poly.type
_entity_poly.pdbx_seq_one_letter_code
_entity_poly.pdbx_strand_id
1 'polypeptide(L)'
;MNPGFSSTTGVLIAMNRFRQITYHANSQTVDLGSGLLWDDVYRKLDPLGVTAIGSRVSGVGVAGLTLGGGYSWKSNQYGLTIDNVVEYEFGWESSSDNNAFIDGLKSTTNTILQAALDDGQDIGGSKQIRYPNNALGDTPLEQMYGDNVAKLRSIRQAWDPYNIMYLCGGFKF
;
A
#
# COMPACT_ATOMS: atom_id res chain seq x y z
N MET A 1 -13.70 -10.62 -30.62
CA MET A 1 -12.53 -9.71 -30.65
C MET A 1 -12.65 -8.90 -31.94
N ASN A 2 -12.72 -7.57 -31.88
CA ASN A 2 -12.91 -6.68 -33.04
C ASN A 2 -11.56 -6.07 -33.46
N PRO A 3 -10.89 -6.58 -34.50
CA PRO A 3 -9.63 -6.03 -34.98
C PRO A 3 -9.83 -4.59 -35.50
N GLY A 4 -8.93 -3.66 -35.16
CA GLY A 4 -8.92 -2.28 -35.69
C GLY A 4 -9.68 -1.22 -34.88
N PHE A 5 -10.35 -1.58 -33.78
CA PHE A 5 -11.11 -0.65 -32.93
C PHE A 5 -10.39 -0.26 -31.62
N SER A 6 -9.18 -0.75 -31.39
CA SER A 6 -8.37 -0.35 -30.24
C SER A 6 -7.73 1.01 -30.52
N SER A 7 -7.80 1.93 -29.56
CA SER A 7 -7.08 3.21 -29.59
C SER A 7 -5.58 3.07 -29.32
N THR A 8 -5.09 1.82 -29.16
CA THR A 8 -3.69 1.49 -28.92
C THR A 8 -3.29 0.23 -29.69
N THR A 9 -2.00 0.11 -30.03
CA THR A 9 -1.38 -1.11 -30.54
C THR A 9 -1.16 -2.17 -29.45
N GLY A 10 -1.39 -1.82 -28.18
CA GLY A 10 -1.25 -2.72 -27.04
C GLY A 10 -2.38 -3.73 -26.87
N VAL A 11 -2.24 -4.57 -25.86
CA VAL A 11 -3.23 -5.59 -25.47
C VAL A 11 -4.04 -5.08 -24.27
N LEU A 12 -5.36 -5.24 -24.32
CA LEU A 12 -6.24 -4.98 -23.18
C LEU A 12 -6.21 -6.17 -22.22
N ILE A 13 -5.74 -5.94 -21.00
CA ILE A 13 -5.80 -6.92 -19.91
C ILE A 13 -7.11 -6.71 -19.14
N ALA A 14 -8.08 -7.61 -19.33
CA ALA A 14 -9.34 -7.57 -18.60
C ALA A 14 -9.17 -8.21 -17.20
N MET A 15 -9.31 -7.39 -16.17
CA MET A 15 -9.14 -7.80 -14.76
C MET A 15 -10.43 -8.33 -14.10
N ASN A 16 -11.54 -8.43 -14.84
CA ASN A 16 -12.88 -8.71 -14.31
C ASN A 16 -13.04 -10.05 -13.56
N ARG A 17 -12.05 -10.95 -13.64
CA ARG A 17 -12.01 -12.22 -12.90
C ARG A 17 -11.36 -12.11 -11.51
N PHE A 18 -10.66 -11.03 -11.20
CA PHE A 18 -10.15 -10.77 -9.85
C PHE A 18 -11.29 -10.26 -8.96
N ARG A 19 -12.09 -11.18 -8.42
CA ARG A 19 -13.35 -10.89 -7.70
C ARG A 19 -13.36 -11.29 -6.22
N GLN A 20 -12.20 -11.61 -5.65
CA GLN A 20 -12.08 -11.94 -4.23
C GLN A 20 -12.49 -10.76 -3.35
N ILE A 21 -13.24 -11.01 -2.28
CA ILE A 21 -13.46 -10.06 -1.18
C ILE A 21 -13.24 -10.79 0.15
N THR A 22 -12.26 -10.35 0.93
CA THR A 22 -11.97 -10.90 2.27
C THR A 22 -11.96 -9.78 3.29
N TYR A 23 -12.90 -9.82 4.26
CA TYR A 23 -12.91 -8.85 5.36
C TYR A 23 -12.18 -9.43 6.58
N HIS A 24 -11.28 -8.63 7.16
CA HIS A 24 -10.48 -8.98 8.33
C HIS A 24 -10.93 -8.15 9.53
N ALA A 25 -11.80 -8.73 10.36
CA ALA A 25 -12.38 -8.02 11.51
C ALA A 25 -11.34 -7.52 12.52
N ASN A 26 -10.25 -8.27 12.73
CA ASN A 26 -9.21 -7.94 13.71
C ASN A 26 -8.42 -6.69 13.34
N SER A 27 -8.11 -6.52 12.06
CA SER A 27 -7.36 -5.36 11.53
C SER A 27 -8.27 -4.26 10.97
N GLN A 28 -9.58 -4.53 10.89
CA GLN A 28 -10.57 -3.66 10.24
C GLN A 28 -10.23 -3.32 8.78
N THR A 29 -9.60 -4.26 8.06
CA THR A 29 -9.24 -4.11 6.64
C THR A 29 -10.07 -5.03 5.75
N VAL A 30 -10.12 -4.73 4.45
CA VAL A 30 -10.75 -5.58 3.44
C VAL A 30 -9.84 -5.74 2.23
N ASP A 31 -9.60 -6.98 1.84
CA ASP A 31 -8.88 -7.31 0.61
C ASP A 31 -9.89 -7.32 -0.54
N LEU A 32 -9.58 -6.57 -1.59
CA LEU A 32 -10.47 -6.37 -2.72
C LEU A 32 -9.77 -6.74 -4.02
N GLY A 33 -10.36 -7.69 -4.75
CA GLY A 33 -9.96 -8.00 -6.11
C GLY A 33 -10.12 -6.79 -7.02
N SER A 34 -9.12 -6.54 -7.86
CA SER A 34 -9.05 -5.37 -8.73
C SER A 34 -10.14 -5.30 -9.80
N GLY A 35 -10.81 -6.43 -10.08
CA GLY A 35 -11.91 -6.57 -11.05
C GLY A 35 -13.31 -6.37 -10.47
N LEU A 36 -13.42 -5.99 -9.19
CA LEU A 36 -14.70 -5.75 -8.53
C LEU A 36 -15.33 -4.42 -8.93
N LEU A 37 -16.64 -4.35 -8.76
CA LEU A 37 -17.38 -3.09 -8.67
C LEU A 37 -17.60 -2.73 -7.21
N TRP A 38 -17.66 -1.43 -6.89
CA TRP A 38 -17.97 -0.97 -5.53
C TRP A 38 -19.33 -1.46 -5.03
N ASP A 39 -20.29 -1.71 -5.93
CA ASP A 39 -21.57 -2.34 -5.61
C ASP A 39 -21.40 -3.72 -4.97
N ASP A 40 -20.43 -4.50 -5.47
CA ASP A 40 -20.14 -5.85 -4.96
C ASP A 40 -19.50 -5.78 -3.57
N VAL A 41 -18.62 -4.79 -3.37
CA VAL A 41 -17.96 -4.54 -2.09
C VAL A 41 -18.99 -4.17 -1.03
N TYR A 42 -19.84 -3.19 -1.29
CA TYR A 42 -20.86 -2.78 -0.33
C TYR A 42 -21.85 -3.89 -0.02
N ARG A 43 -22.31 -4.63 -1.04
CA ARG A 43 -23.20 -5.78 -0.83
C ARG A 43 -22.59 -6.86 0.07
N LYS A 44 -21.27 -7.05 0.01
CA LYS A 44 -20.56 -8.03 0.86
C LYS A 44 -20.35 -7.52 2.28
N LEU A 45 -20.11 -6.22 2.46
CA LEU A 45 -19.78 -5.62 3.75
C LEU A 45 -21.00 -5.18 4.57
N ASP A 46 -22.11 -4.83 3.92
CA ASP A 46 -23.33 -4.33 4.57
C ASP A 46 -23.88 -5.30 5.65
N PRO A 47 -24.00 -6.63 5.41
CA PRO A 47 -24.46 -7.56 6.44
C PRO A 47 -23.52 -7.68 7.65
N LEU A 48 -22.27 -7.22 7.53
CA LEU A 48 -21.27 -7.22 8.59
C LEU A 48 -21.27 -5.91 9.39
N GLY A 49 -22.11 -4.94 9.01
CA GLY A 49 -22.20 -3.63 9.69
C GLY A 49 -20.98 -2.73 9.48
N VAL A 50 -20.19 -2.98 8.44
CA VAL A 50 -18.98 -2.20 8.10
C VAL A 50 -19.04 -1.67 6.68
N THR A 51 -18.23 -0.66 6.38
CA THR A 51 -18.10 -0.11 5.02
C THR A 51 -16.66 0.28 4.75
N ALA A 52 -16.24 0.17 3.49
CA ALA A 52 -15.02 0.77 3.00
C ALA A 52 -15.29 2.17 2.41
N ILE A 53 -14.26 3.01 2.38
CA ILE A 53 -14.30 4.30 1.66
C ILE A 53 -14.17 3.97 0.17
N GLY A 54 -15.19 4.29 -0.63
CA GLY A 54 -15.25 3.89 -2.04
C GLY A 54 -16.25 4.72 -2.85
N SER A 55 -16.65 4.22 -4.03
CA SER A 55 -17.51 4.98 -4.96
C SER A 55 -18.84 5.46 -4.35
N ARG A 56 -19.24 6.68 -4.69
CA ARG A 56 -20.60 7.21 -4.44
C ARG A 56 -21.66 6.74 -5.44
N VAL A 57 -21.24 6.26 -6.62
CA VAL A 57 -22.13 5.89 -7.72
C VAL A 57 -21.91 4.43 -8.13
N SER A 58 -22.98 3.79 -8.58
CA SER A 58 -23.00 2.38 -8.99
C SER A 58 -22.23 2.15 -10.29
N GLY A 59 -21.71 0.94 -10.47
CA GLY A 59 -21.04 0.49 -11.69
C GLY A 59 -19.56 0.90 -11.77
N VAL A 60 -19.01 1.49 -10.72
CA VAL A 60 -17.60 1.95 -10.71
C VAL A 60 -16.68 0.83 -10.27
N GLY A 61 -15.64 0.57 -11.06
CA GLY A 61 -14.62 -0.42 -10.75
C GLY A 61 -13.72 -0.01 -9.58
N VAL A 62 -13.33 -0.99 -8.77
CA VAL A 62 -12.47 -0.78 -7.59
C VAL A 62 -11.11 -0.23 -7.98
N ALA A 63 -10.36 -0.94 -8.84
CA ALA A 63 -8.97 -0.57 -9.15
C ALA A 63 -8.84 0.85 -9.72
N GLY A 64 -9.65 1.21 -10.72
CA GLY A 64 -9.58 2.52 -11.35
C GLY A 64 -9.90 3.67 -10.40
N LEU A 65 -10.93 3.52 -9.57
CA LEU A 65 -11.29 4.55 -8.60
C LEU A 65 -10.23 4.71 -7.52
N THR A 66 -9.74 3.59 -6.99
CA THR A 66 -8.75 3.58 -5.90
C THR A 66 -7.41 4.19 -6.35
N LEU A 67 -6.96 3.89 -7.58
CA LEU A 67 -5.74 4.48 -8.15
C LEU A 67 -5.90 5.96 -8.55
N GLY A 68 -7.13 6.41 -8.80
CA GLY A 68 -7.45 7.78 -9.19
C GLY A 68 -7.80 8.72 -8.02
N GLY A 69 -7.66 8.27 -6.77
CA GLY A 69 -8.08 9.02 -5.59
C GLY A 69 -9.42 8.55 -5.03
N GLY A 70 -10.52 8.88 -5.74
CA GLY A 70 -11.84 8.32 -5.48
C GLY A 70 -12.64 8.95 -4.34
N TYR A 71 -13.72 9.65 -4.67
CA TYR A 71 -14.62 10.28 -3.69
C TYR A 71 -15.70 9.33 -3.16
N SER A 72 -15.83 9.33 -1.82
CA SER A 72 -16.82 8.61 -1.04
C SER A 72 -17.83 9.56 -0.39
N TRP A 73 -18.99 9.03 0.01
CA TRP A 73 -19.96 9.74 0.86
C TRP A 73 -19.34 10.16 2.20
N LYS A 74 -18.28 9.47 2.63
CA LYS A 74 -17.58 9.74 3.88
C LYS A 74 -16.26 10.51 3.71
N SER A 75 -15.98 11.05 2.53
CA SER A 75 -14.69 11.69 2.27
C SER A 75 -14.43 12.94 3.12
N ASN A 76 -15.48 13.65 3.54
CA ASN A 76 -15.31 14.79 4.46
C ASN A 76 -14.76 14.38 5.84
N GLN A 77 -14.89 13.11 6.22
CA GLN A 77 -14.44 12.59 7.52
C GLN A 77 -13.18 11.74 7.42
N TYR A 78 -13.02 10.97 6.33
CA TYR A 78 -11.94 9.99 6.19
C TYR A 78 -11.04 10.19 4.97
N GLY A 79 -11.21 11.28 4.21
CA GLY A 79 -10.42 11.54 3.01
C GLY A 79 -10.88 10.76 1.76
N LEU A 80 -10.03 10.73 0.74
CA LEU A 80 -10.28 10.00 -0.49
C LEU A 80 -10.12 8.48 -0.27
N THR A 81 -10.60 7.70 -1.23
CA THR A 81 -10.46 6.23 -1.18
C THR A 81 -8.99 5.82 -1.13
N ILE A 82 -8.12 6.48 -1.91
CA ILE A 82 -6.68 6.23 -1.90
C ILE A 82 -6.03 6.49 -0.54
N ASP A 83 -6.54 7.46 0.23
CA ASP A 83 -6.03 7.81 1.57
C ASP A 83 -6.31 6.70 2.59
N ASN A 84 -7.20 5.75 2.24
CA ASN A 84 -7.60 4.64 3.09
C ASN A 84 -7.05 3.30 2.61
N VAL A 85 -6.18 3.29 1.59
CA VAL A 85 -5.51 2.08 1.13
C VAL A 85 -4.29 1.79 2.00
N VAL A 86 -4.24 0.58 2.54
CA VAL A 86 -3.10 0.11 3.34
C VAL A 86 -2.03 -0.52 2.46
N GLU A 87 -2.44 -1.28 1.43
CA GLU A 87 -1.52 -2.06 0.59
C GLU A 87 -2.07 -2.26 -0.83
N TYR A 88 -1.15 -2.41 -1.79
CA TYR A 88 -1.44 -2.92 -3.13
C TYR A 88 -0.60 -4.16 -3.40
N GLU A 89 -1.23 -5.20 -3.96
CA GLU A 89 -0.54 -6.38 -4.45
C GLU A 89 -0.20 -6.22 -5.94
N PHE A 90 1.07 -6.42 -6.28
CA PHE A 90 1.57 -6.36 -7.65
C PHE A 90 2.05 -7.75 -8.07
N GLY A 91 1.75 -8.14 -9.31
CA GLY A 91 2.21 -9.38 -9.92
C GLY A 91 3.02 -9.12 -11.17
N TRP A 92 4.12 -9.85 -11.32
CA TRP A 92 4.97 -9.86 -12.51
C TRP A 92 5.39 -11.29 -12.85
N GLU A 93 5.85 -11.49 -14.09
CA GLU A 93 6.04 -12.83 -14.65
C GLU A 93 7.24 -13.57 -14.03
N SER A 94 8.37 -12.87 -13.87
CA SER A 94 9.64 -13.48 -13.49
C SER A 94 10.26 -12.81 -12.29
N SER A 95 10.85 -13.61 -11.39
CA SER A 95 11.61 -13.07 -10.26
C SER A 95 12.81 -12.21 -10.68
N SER A 96 13.26 -12.30 -11.94
CA SER A 96 14.26 -11.38 -12.50
C SER A 96 13.82 -9.92 -12.46
N ASP A 97 12.51 -9.67 -12.47
CA ASP A 97 11.92 -8.35 -12.56
C ASP A 97 11.72 -7.71 -11.18
N ASN A 98 11.90 -8.47 -10.08
CA ASN A 98 11.74 -7.99 -8.71
C ASN A 98 12.44 -6.65 -8.48
N ASN A 99 13.72 -6.57 -8.87
CA ASN A 99 14.52 -5.39 -8.60
C ASN A 99 14.00 -4.18 -9.39
N ALA A 100 13.54 -4.38 -10.63
CA ALA A 100 12.97 -3.29 -11.42
C ALA A 100 11.70 -2.71 -10.79
N PHE A 101 10.80 -3.56 -10.28
CA PHE A 101 9.60 -3.11 -9.57
C PHE A 101 9.92 -2.46 -8.23
N ILE A 102 10.82 -3.04 -7.44
CA ILE A 102 11.27 -2.47 -6.17
C ILE A 102 11.93 -1.10 -6.38
N ASP A 103 12.79 -0.97 -7.38
CA ASP A 103 13.47 0.28 -7.70
C ASP A 103 12.48 1.33 -8.22
N GLY A 104 11.46 0.91 -8.97
CA GLY A 104 10.33 1.76 -9.36
C GLY A 104 9.57 2.29 -8.13
N LEU A 105 9.20 1.44 -7.19
CA LEU A 105 8.50 1.84 -5.95
C LEU A 105 9.34 2.81 -5.11
N LYS A 106 10.65 2.54 -4.99
CA LYS A 106 11.59 3.44 -4.31
C LYS A 106 11.65 4.80 -5.00
N SER A 107 11.78 4.80 -6.32
CA SER A 107 11.83 6.02 -7.13
C SER A 107 10.57 6.86 -6.93
N THR A 108 9.38 6.27 -7.07
CA THR A 108 8.10 6.95 -6.84
C THR A 108 7.99 7.50 -5.42
N THR A 109 8.35 6.72 -4.41
CA THR A 109 8.33 7.16 -3.01
C THR A 109 9.25 8.36 -2.79
N ASN A 110 10.46 8.32 -3.35
CA ASN A 110 11.44 9.41 -3.24
C ASN A 110 10.95 10.66 -3.96
N THR A 111 10.29 10.54 -5.11
CA THR A 111 9.68 11.66 -5.82
C THR A 111 8.59 12.33 -4.99
N ILE A 112 7.68 11.55 -4.40
CA ILE A 112 6.59 12.09 -3.55
C ILE A 112 7.16 12.77 -2.31
N LEU A 113 8.14 12.14 -1.65
CA LEU A 113 8.82 12.71 -0.51
C LEU A 113 9.47 14.05 -0.86
N GLN A 114 10.23 14.09 -1.97
CA GLN A 114 10.93 15.29 -2.38
C GLN A 114 9.94 16.42 -2.68
N ALA A 115 8.85 16.13 -3.38
CA ALA A 115 7.80 17.12 -3.64
C ALA A 115 7.21 17.70 -2.35
N ALA A 116 6.93 16.84 -1.35
CA ALA A 116 6.42 17.30 -0.07
C ALA A 116 7.45 18.15 0.71
N LEU A 117 8.75 17.82 0.64
CA LEU A 117 9.82 18.65 1.21
C LEU A 117 9.93 20.01 0.50
N ASP A 118 9.82 20.02 -0.83
CA ASP A 118 9.87 21.23 -1.65
C ASP A 118 8.66 22.15 -1.36
N ASP A 119 7.50 21.56 -1.02
CA ASP A 119 6.31 22.26 -0.52
C ASP A 119 6.46 22.78 0.93
N GLY A 120 7.61 22.56 1.56
CA GLY A 120 7.92 23.01 2.91
C GLY A 120 7.30 22.14 4.01
N GLN A 121 6.85 20.92 3.70
CA GLN A 121 6.39 20.00 4.73
C GLN A 121 7.55 19.56 5.62
N ASP A 122 7.29 19.55 6.92
CA ASP A 122 8.27 19.23 7.96
C ASP A 122 8.35 17.71 8.21
N ILE A 123 8.71 16.96 7.17
CA ILE A 123 8.67 15.48 7.15
C ILE A 123 10.04 14.83 6.91
N GLY A 124 11.12 15.61 6.84
CA GLY A 124 12.48 15.13 6.55
C GLY A 124 13.27 14.67 7.79
N GLY A 125 14.37 13.95 7.57
CA GLY A 125 15.32 13.57 8.62
C GLY A 125 14.70 12.69 9.72
N SER A 126 14.88 13.09 10.99
CA SER A 126 14.35 12.35 12.16
C SER A 126 12.82 12.37 12.29
N LYS A 127 12.12 13.18 11.49
CA LYS A 127 10.64 13.18 11.41
C LYS A 127 10.11 12.23 10.35
N GLN A 128 10.97 11.74 9.46
CA GLN A 128 10.63 10.74 8.46
C GLN A 128 10.64 9.32 9.07
N ILE A 129 10.05 9.15 10.24
CA ILE A 129 9.98 7.83 10.89
C ILE A 129 9.00 6.97 10.11
N ARG A 130 9.54 6.02 9.35
CA ARG A 130 8.74 5.04 8.62
C ARG A 130 8.17 4.03 9.60
N TYR A 131 6.85 3.95 9.60
CA TYR A 131 6.16 2.86 10.29
C TYR A 131 6.61 1.52 9.68
N PRO A 132 6.92 0.50 10.50
CA PRO A 132 7.32 -0.85 10.08
C PRO A 132 6.59 -1.43 8.86
N ASN A 133 5.27 -1.28 8.81
CA ASN A 133 4.48 -1.87 7.71
C ASN A 133 4.62 -1.10 6.39
N ASN A 134 5.19 0.10 6.44
CA ASN A 134 5.40 0.98 5.29
C ASN A 134 6.89 1.09 4.92
N ALA A 135 7.75 0.34 5.60
CA ALA A 135 9.18 0.30 5.35
C ALA A 135 9.51 -0.86 4.40
N LEU A 136 10.22 -0.55 3.31
CA LEU A 136 10.81 -1.59 2.46
C LEU A 136 11.88 -2.35 3.25
N GLY A 137 12.12 -3.62 2.88
CA GLY A 137 13.05 -4.51 3.61
C GLY A 137 14.50 -4.01 3.71
N ASP A 138 14.89 -3.03 2.89
CA ASP A 138 16.19 -2.38 2.87
C ASP A 138 16.17 -0.93 3.38
N THR A 139 15.08 -0.50 4.01
CA THR A 139 14.98 0.83 4.64
C THR A 139 16.05 0.98 5.72
N PRO A 140 16.86 2.07 5.71
CA PRO A 140 17.83 2.34 6.77
C PRO A 140 17.16 2.44 8.14
N LEU A 141 17.74 1.81 9.17
CA LEU A 141 17.17 1.80 10.52
C LEU A 141 17.01 3.21 11.11
N GLU A 142 17.85 4.15 10.68
CA GLU A 142 17.80 5.54 11.09
C GLU A 142 16.51 6.22 10.62
N GLN A 143 15.95 5.80 9.48
CA GLN A 143 14.63 6.25 9.02
C GLN A 143 13.48 5.56 9.75
N MET A 144 13.74 4.58 10.60
CA MET A 144 12.70 3.84 11.33
C MET A 144 12.72 4.12 12.83
N TYR A 145 13.91 4.34 13.38
CA TYR A 145 14.13 4.46 14.81
C TYR A 145 14.84 5.76 15.20
N GLY A 146 15.25 6.57 14.21
CA GLY A 146 15.94 7.84 14.43
C GLY A 146 17.19 7.69 15.30
N ASP A 147 17.34 8.59 16.26
CA ASP A 147 18.49 8.61 17.17
C ASP A 147 18.55 7.40 18.11
N ASN A 148 17.47 6.59 18.18
CA ASN A 148 17.46 5.40 19.03
C ASN A 148 18.28 4.24 18.47
N VAL A 149 18.70 4.27 17.20
CA VAL A 149 19.43 3.16 16.56
C VAL A 149 20.66 2.74 17.38
N ALA A 150 21.45 3.70 17.87
CA ALA A 150 22.63 3.41 18.68
C ALA A 150 22.27 2.69 20.00
N LYS A 151 21.19 3.12 20.65
CA LYS A 151 20.69 2.51 21.89
C LYS A 151 20.11 1.11 21.63
N LEU A 152 19.39 0.92 20.54
CA LEU A 152 18.82 -0.39 20.18
C LEU A 152 19.92 -1.40 19.86
N ARG A 153 20.99 -0.97 19.17
CA ARG A 153 22.20 -1.78 18.94
C ARG A 153 22.87 -2.18 20.26
N SER A 154 23.00 -1.27 21.22
CA SER A 154 23.63 -1.59 22.52
C SER A 154 22.76 -2.53 23.37
N ILE A 155 21.43 -2.35 23.37
CA ILE A 155 20.49 -3.26 24.03
C ILE A 155 20.61 -4.67 23.44
N ARG A 156 20.64 -4.80 22.11
CA ARG A 156 20.82 -6.10 21.45
C ARG A 156 22.15 -6.74 21.85
N GLN A 157 23.25 -6.00 21.83
CA GLN A 157 24.55 -6.55 22.24
C GLN A 157 24.56 -7.05 23.69
N ALA A 158 23.85 -6.37 24.59
CA ALA A 158 23.80 -6.75 26.00
C ALA A 158 22.85 -7.92 26.28
N TRP A 159 21.73 -8.01 25.57
CA TRP A 159 20.61 -8.91 25.94
C TRP A 159 20.25 -9.96 24.89
N ASP A 160 20.74 -9.82 23.66
CA ASP A 160 20.60 -10.80 22.60
C ASP A 160 21.93 -11.01 21.82
N PRO A 161 23.02 -11.41 22.52
CA PRO A 161 24.35 -11.55 21.91
C PRO A 161 24.41 -12.67 20.85
N TYR A 162 23.48 -13.62 20.91
CA TYR A 162 23.37 -14.72 19.95
C TYR A 162 22.35 -14.46 18.85
N ASN A 163 21.74 -13.26 18.83
CA ASN A 163 20.82 -12.83 17.80
C ASN A 163 19.58 -13.74 17.65
N ILE A 164 19.07 -14.26 18.76
CA ILE A 164 17.90 -15.14 18.80
C ILE A 164 16.66 -14.38 18.34
N MET A 165 16.53 -13.10 18.68
CA MET A 165 15.37 -12.29 18.31
C MET A 165 15.27 -12.03 16.81
N TYR A 166 16.35 -12.25 16.06
CA TYR A 166 16.34 -12.21 14.60
C TYR A 166 15.46 -13.29 13.98
N LEU A 167 15.26 -14.41 14.67
CA LEU A 167 14.43 -15.52 14.19
C LEU A 167 12.92 -15.21 14.25
N CYS A 168 12.53 -14.17 15.00
CA CYS A 168 11.14 -13.75 15.13
C CYS A 168 10.66 -12.85 13.98
N GLY A 169 11.52 -12.57 12.98
CA GLY A 169 11.28 -11.58 11.94
C GLY A 169 11.44 -10.14 12.45
N GLY A 170 11.42 -9.17 11.53
CA GLY A 170 11.58 -7.74 11.84
C GLY A 170 12.91 -7.12 11.37
N PHE A 171 13.17 -5.88 11.79
CA PHE A 171 14.28 -5.06 11.28
C PHE A 171 15.62 -5.43 11.90
N LYS A 172 16.66 -5.41 11.06
CA LYS A 172 17.98 -5.97 11.37
C LYS A 172 18.87 -4.91 12.03
N PHE A 173 18.96 -4.93 13.36
CA PHE A 173 19.94 -4.18 14.15
C PHE A 173 21.31 -4.86 14.18
#